data_AF-A0A8X8YBR0-F1
#
_entry.id   AF-A0A8X8YBR0-F1
#
_cell.length_a   1.000
_cell.length_b   1.000
_cell.length_c   1.000
_cell.angle_alpha   90.00
_cell.angle_beta   90.00
_cell.angle_gamma   90.00
#
_symmetry.space_group_name_H-M   'P 1'
#
loop_
_entity.id
_entity.type
_entity.pdbx_description
1 polymer ?
#
loop_
_entity_poly.entity_id
_entity_poly.type
_entity_poly.pdbx_seq_one_letter_code
_entity_poly.pdbx_strand_id
1 'polypeptide(L)'
;MGIDLEAGGKNKKTKRTAPKSNDIYLKLLVKLYRFLVRRTASRFNAVILKRLIMSRVNKAPLSLSRLAQLMKTKEGKIAVVVGPVTDDIRVHDIPAIKVTALRFTERARARIEKAGGECLTFDQLALRAPLGQNTILLRGSPKAREAVKHFGPAPGVPHSHTKPYVRAKGRNSLWWPVLFPCYEFAPLKLESICSLSHVFPMNFSSGTTNCHGLFLFDSGAMALSLWLAISAACKLLTPSAMLFIPHRFSLEREDKEGV
;
A
#
# COMPACT_ATOMS: atom_id res chain seq x y z
N MET A 1 -1.80 -19.91 52.33
CA MET A 1 -1.54 -20.46 50.97
C MET A 1 -1.55 -19.29 49.99
N GLY A 2 -0.41 -18.97 49.37
CA GLY A 2 -0.38 -17.97 48.30
C GLY A 2 -0.94 -18.57 47.01
N ILE A 3 -1.84 -17.87 46.33
CA ILE A 3 -2.34 -18.30 45.02
C ILE A 3 -1.31 -17.86 43.98
N ASP A 4 -0.74 -18.81 43.24
CA ASP A 4 0.12 -18.49 42.11
C ASP A 4 -0.75 -18.00 40.95
N LEU A 5 -0.60 -16.73 40.62
CA LEU A 5 -1.38 -16.07 39.58
C LEU A 5 -0.41 -15.58 38.50
N GLU A 6 -0.70 -15.91 37.24
CA GLU A 6 0.04 -15.38 36.09
C GLU A 6 0.15 -13.85 36.16
N ALA A 7 1.39 -13.34 36.05
CA ALA A 7 1.72 -11.92 36.20
C ALA A 7 1.21 -11.28 37.53
N GLY A 8 1.09 -12.07 38.60
CA GLY A 8 0.60 -11.62 39.90
C GLY A 8 -0.85 -11.16 39.89
N GLY A 9 -1.68 -11.70 38.99
CA GLY A 9 -3.12 -11.38 38.89
C GLY A 9 -3.45 -10.02 38.26
N LYS A 10 -2.43 -9.28 37.77
CA LYS A 10 -2.61 -7.91 37.23
C LYS A 10 -3.14 -7.92 35.80
N ASN A 11 -4.45 -7.71 35.62
CA ASN A 11 -5.05 -7.55 34.28
C ASN A 11 -5.06 -6.07 33.81
N LYS A 12 -4.01 -5.64 33.10
CA LYS A 12 -3.88 -4.28 32.57
C LYS A 12 -4.62 -4.10 31.24
N LYS A 13 -5.69 -3.29 31.24
CA LYS A 13 -6.47 -2.97 30.03
C LYS A 13 -5.78 -1.89 29.19
N THR A 14 -5.19 -2.27 28.06
CA THR A 14 -4.52 -1.36 27.09
C THR A 14 -5.51 -0.70 26.13
N LYS A 15 -6.47 0.06 26.65
CA LYS A 15 -7.45 0.81 25.84
C LYS A 15 -7.56 2.25 26.27
N ARG A 16 -7.92 3.13 25.32
CA ARG A 16 -8.22 4.53 25.63
C ARG A 16 -9.56 4.63 26.35
N THR A 17 -9.57 5.27 27.51
CA THR A 17 -10.76 5.54 28.33
C THR A 17 -11.35 6.93 28.05
N ALA A 18 -10.52 7.90 27.70
CA ALA A 18 -10.90 9.28 27.39
C ALA A 18 -10.21 9.78 26.11
N PRO A 19 -10.79 10.76 25.39
CA PRO A 19 -10.11 11.37 24.25
C PRO A 19 -8.85 12.11 24.74
N LYS A 20 -7.75 11.98 24.00
CA LYS A 20 -6.51 12.73 24.31
C LYS A 20 -6.57 14.20 23.89
N SER A 21 -7.53 14.58 23.05
CA SER A 21 -7.64 15.93 22.48
C SER A 21 -8.20 16.94 23.50
N ASN A 22 -7.70 18.18 23.43
CA ASN A 22 -8.18 19.28 24.28
C ASN A 22 -9.45 19.99 23.77
N ASP A 23 -9.89 19.69 22.55
CA ASP A 23 -11.12 20.20 21.92
C ASP A 23 -12.35 20.03 22.84
N ILE A 24 -12.99 21.15 23.15
CA ILE A 24 -14.13 21.25 24.07
C ILE A 24 -15.36 20.56 23.46
N TYR A 25 -15.64 20.76 22.18
CA TYR A 25 -16.83 20.18 21.52
C TYR A 25 -16.76 18.65 21.49
N LEU A 26 -15.57 18.10 21.25
CA LEU A 26 -15.35 16.66 21.30
C LEU A 26 -15.55 16.12 22.72
N LYS A 27 -15.06 16.84 23.75
CA LYS A 27 -15.27 16.46 25.16
C LYS A 27 -16.76 16.48 25.52
N LEU A 28 -17.53 17.47 25.06
CA LEU A 28 -18.98 17.55 25.27
C LEU A 28 -19.72 16.39 24.58
N LEU A 29 -19.39 16.08 23.32
CA LEU A 29 -19.95 14.92 22.62
C LEU A 29 -19.65 13.61 23.35
N VAL A 30 -18.42 13.43 23.86
CA VAL A 30 -18.07 12.23 24.63
C VAL A 30 -18.86 12.17 25.94
N LYS A 31 -19.10 13.30 26.62
CA LYS A 31 -19.96 13.34 27.83
C LYS A 31 -21.40 12.93 27.49
N LEU A 32 -21.97 13.46 26.42
CA LEU A 32 -23.31 13.10 25.92
C LEU A 32 -23.40 11.59 25.66
N TYR A 33 -22.49 11.04 24.85
CA TYR A 33 -22.55 9.61 24.52
C TYR A 33 -22.20 8.70 25.71
N ARG A 34 -21.42 9.16 26.69
CA ARG A 34 -21.25 8.43 27.98
C ARG A 34 -22.55 8.39 28.76
N PHE A 35 -23.29 9.49 28.80
CA PHE A 35 -24.61 9.53 29.42
C PHE A 35 -25.58 8.57 28.72
N LEU A 36 -25.64 8.60 27.39
CA LEU A 36 -26.47 7.68 26.62
C LEU A 36 -26.09 6.22 26.87
N VAL A 37 -24.82 5.85 26.81
CA VAL A 37 -24.39 4.45 27.05
C VAL A 37 -24.72 3.98 28.47
N ARG A 38 -24.68 4.88 29.46
CA ARG A 38 -25.01 4.53 30.84
C ARG A 38 -26.52 4.35 31.06
N ARG A 39 -27.35 5.15 30.37
CA ARG A 39 -28.82 5.14 30.53
C ARG A 39 -29.53 4.21 29.56
N THR A 40 -28.94 3.98 28.39
CA THR A 40 -29.49 3.14 27.31
C THR A 40 -28.61 1.90 27.15
N ALA A 41 -29.22 0.72 27.05
CA ALA A 41 -28.50 -0.55 26.85
C ALA A 41 -28.11 -0.83 25.38
N SER A 42 -28.09 0.19 24.51
CA SER A 42 -27.86 0.00 23.08
C SER A 42 -26.38 -0.23 22.76
N ARG A 43 -26.08 -1.34 22.06
CA ARG A 43 -24.71 -1.65 21.60
C ARG A 43 -24.18 -0.60 20.63
N PHE A 44 -25.08 0.03 19.87
CA PHE A 44 -24.78 1.10 18.93
C PHE A 44 -24.06 2.28 19.60
N ASN A 45 -24.61 2.79 20.70
CA ASN A 45 -24.02 3.92 21.44
C ASN A 45 -22.65 3.56 22.03
N ALA A 46 -22.49 2.33 22.52
CA ALA A 46 -21.20 1.86 23.04
C ALA A 46 -20.11 1.85 21.95
N VAL A 47 -20.48 1.50 20.71
CA VAL A 47 -19.57 1.53 19.56
C VAL A 47 -19.22 2.97 19.17
N ILE A 48 -20.20 3.89 19.14
CA ILE A 48 -19.94 5.32 18.84
C ILE A 48 -18.99 5.91 19.87
N LEU A 49 -19.28 5.73 21.17
CA LEU A 49 -18.44 6.23 22.25
C LEU A 49 -16.99 5.74 22.12
N LYS A 50 -16.81 4.43 21.86
CA LYS A 50 -15.49 3.85 21.63
C LYS A 50 -14.78 4.52 20.45
N ARG A 51 -15.49 4.78 19.34
CA ARG A 51 -14.93 5.43 18.13
C ARG A 51 -14.62 6.93 18.35
N LEU A 52 -15.43 7.66 19.11
CA LEU A 52 -15.19 9.06 19.46
C LEU A 52 -13.88 9.25 20.24
N ILE A 53 -13.52 8.28 21.09
CA ILE A 53 -12.30 8.29 21.92
C ILE A 53 -11.03 7.93 21.11
N MET A 54 -11.18 7.31 19.94
CA MET A 54 -10.04 6.87 19.12
C MET A 54 -9.17 8.03 18.61
N SER A 55 -7.92 7.70 18.26
CA SER A 55 -6.99 8.62 17.58
C SER A 55 -7.46 8.96 16.15
N ARG A 56 -6.92 10.05 15.59
CA ARG A 56 -7.18 10.48 14.21
C ARG A 56 -6.93 9.36 13.19
N VAL A 57 -5.82 8.62 13.29
CA VAL A 57 -5.49 7.51 12.38
C VAL A 57 -6.60 6.45 12.31
N ASN A 58 -7.28 6.20 13.43
CA ASN A 58 -8.34 5.21 13.50
C ASN A 58 -9.71 5.75 13.05
N LYS A 59 -9.86 7.08 12.93
CA LYS A 59 -11.00 7.81 12.37
C LYS A 59 -10.71 8.16 10.91
N ALA A 60 -10.56 7.11 10.08
CA ALA A 60 -10.24 7.26 8.67
C ALA A 60 -11.37 8.01 7.92
N PRO A 61 -11.03 8.87 6.94
CA PRO A 61 -12.00 9.54 6.09
C PRO A 61 -12.84 8.53 5.29
N LEU A 62 -14.07 8.92 4.96
CA LEU A 62 -14.92 8.21 4.00
C LEU A 62 -15.27 9.13 2.83
N SER A 63 -15.07 8.63 1.61
CA SER A 63 -15.46 9.31 0.38
C SER A 63 -16.96 9.16 0.11
N LEU A 64 -17.55 10.14 -0.58
CA LEU A 64 -18.93 10.08 -1.04
C LEU A 64 -19.21 8.88 -1.94
N SER A 65 -18.27 8.55 -2.83
CA SER A 65 -18.35 7.36 -3.71
C SER A 65 -18.59 6.07 -2.94
N ARG A 66 -17.80 5.86 -1.88
CA ARG A 66 -17.90 4.67 -1.04
C ARG A 66 -19.15 4.69 -0.17
N LEU A 67 -19.58 5.87 0.28
CA LEU A 67 -20.85 6.03 0.99
C LEU A 67 -22.05 5.67 0.10
N ALA A 68 -22.08 6.18 -1.13
CA ALA A 68 -23.13 5.86 -2.10
C ALA A 68 -23.21 4.36 -2.37
N GLN A 69 -22.07 3.70 -2.62
CA GLN A 69 -22.02 2.24 -2.81
C GLN A 69 -22.56 1.45 -1.62
N LEU A 70 -22.19 1.84 -0.40
CA LEU A 70 -22.63 1.16 0.82
C LEU A 70 -24.12 1.38 1.13
N MET A 71 -24.70 2.47 0.62
CA MET A 71 -26.09 2.84 0.84
C MET A 71 -27.07 2.33 -0.21
N LYS A 72 -26.60 1.91 -1.39
CA LYS A 72 -27.46 1.30 -2.42
C LYS A 72 -28.30 0.12 -1.90
N THR A 73 -27.74 -0.71 -1.02
CA THR A 73 -28.45 -1.88 -0.47
C THR A 73 -29.42 -1.51 0.67
N LYS A 74 -29.38 -0.26 1.16
CA LYS A 74 -30.02 0.12 2.42
C LYS A 74 -30.63 1.51 2.34
N GLU A 75 -31.80 1.56 1.72
CA GLU A 75 -32.57 2.78 1.53
C GLU A 75 -33.23 3.25 2.84
N GLY A 76 -33.49 4.56 2.95
CA GLY A 76 -34.19 5.17 4.09
C GLY A 76 -33.46 5.24 5.42
N LYS A 77 -32.25 4.67 5.53
CA LYS A 77 -31.45 4.64 6.78
C LYS A 77 -30.42 5.76 6.83
N ILE A 78 -30.08 6.20 8.05
CA ILE A 78 -29.08 7.24 8.28
C ILE A 78 -27.67 6.64 8.26
N ALA A 79 -26.77 7.18 7.42
CA ALA A 79 -25.34 6.87 7.43
C ALA A 79 -24.69 7.50 8.65
N VAL A 80 -24.05 6.71 9.52
CA VAL A 80 -23.32 7.26 10.66
C VAL A 80 -21.83 6.97 10.53
N VAL A 81 -21.05 8.03 10.38
CA VAL A 81 -19.61 8.00 10.18
C VAL A 81 -18.90 8.71 11.34
N VAL A 82 -18.18 7.96 12.17
CA VAL A 82 -17.33 8.57 13.20
C VAL A 82 -15.97 8.95 12.62
N GLY A 83 -15.97 9.98 11.79
CA GLY A 83 -14.81 10.47 11.03
C GLY A 83 -15.19 11.61 10.09
N PRO A 84 -14.24 12.13 9.31
CA PRO A 84 -14.51 13.11 8.26
C PRO A 84 -15.11 12.45 7.01
N VAL A 85 -16.05 13.13 6.36
CA VAL A 85 -16.59 12.77 5.04
C VAL A 85 -16.01 13.72 4.00
N THR A 86 -15.42 13.14 2.94
CA THR A 86 -14.71 13.87 1.89
C THR A 86 -15.41 13.74 0.55
N ASP A 87 -15.33 14.81 -0.24
CA ASP A 87 -15.81 14.81 -1.63
C ASP A 87 -15.05 13.80 -2.50
N ASP A 88 -15.68 13.34 -3.57
CA ASP A 88 -15.05 12.53 -4.61
C ASP A 88 -15.51 13.03 -5.98
N ILE A 89 -14.57 13.64 -6.71
CA ILE A 89 -14.82 14.31 -8.00
C ILE A 89 -15.21 13.30 -9.09
N ARG A 90 -14.78 12.04 -8.94
CA ARG A 90 -14.99 10.96 -9.92
C ARG A 90 -16.44 10.49 -10.02
N VAL A 91 -17.24 10.79 -9.00
CA VAL A 91 -18.67 10.48 -9.00
C VAL A 91 -19.38 11.77 -9.32
N HIS A 92 -20.27 11.77 -10.32
CA HIS A 92 -21.02 12.95 -10.71
C HIS A 92 -22.34 13.05 -9.93
N ASP A 93 -23.12 11.97 -9.96
CA ASP A 93 -24.42 11.90 -9.31
C ASP A 93 -24.31 11.33 -7.91
N ILE A 94 -24.85 12.08 -6.95
CA ILE A 94 -24.92 11.66 -5.54
C ILE A 94 -26.39 11.37 -5.22
N PRO A 95 -26.72 10.19 -4.69
CA PRO A 95 -28.08 9.91 -4.25
C PRO A 95 -28.42 10.74 -3.01
N ALA A 96 -29.72 11.01 -2.79
CA ALA A 96 -30.21 11.69 -1.60
C ALA A 96 -29.97 10.83 -0.34
N ILE A 97 -28.87 11.08 0.37
CA ILE A 97 -28.49 10.33 1.58
C ILE A 97 -28.55 11.26 2.81
N LYS A 98 -29.06 10.72 3.93
CA LYS A 98 -28.92 11.32 5.26
C LYS A 98 -27.63 10.84 5.91
N VAL A 99 -26.65 11.73 6.09
CA VAL A 99 -25.31 11.39 6.59
C VAL A 99 -25.04 12.13 7.89
N THR A 100 -24.68 11.41 8.95
CA THR A 100 -24.10 11.95 10.19
C THR A 100 -22.59 11.76 10.18
N ALA A 101 -21.83 12.83 10.38
CA ALA A 101 -20.37 12.77 10.48
C ALA A 101 -19.80 13.73 11.53
N LEU A 102 -18.52 13.56 11.87
CA LEU A 102 -17.82 14.52 12.74
C LEU A 102 -17.48 15.81 11.99
N ARG A 103 -17.12 15.68 10.71
CA ARG A 103 -16.70 16.78 9.84
C ARG A 103 -17.12 16.47 8.41
N PHE A 104 -17.56 17.49 7.71
CA PHE A 104 -17.81 17.44 6.27
C PHE A 104 -16.85 18.41 5.59
N THR A 105 -16.26 18.02 4.48
CA THR A 105 -15.64 19.00 3.58
C THR A 105 -16.74 19.84 2.95
N GLU A 106 -16.51 21.15 2.77
CA GLU A 106 -17.50 22.09 2.24
C GLU A 106 -18.10 21.64 0.89
N ARG A 107 -17.24 21.18 -0.03
CA ARG A 107 -17.69 20.60 -1.31
C ARG A 107 -18.61 19.40 -1.13
N ALA A 108 -18.29 18.50 -0.20
CA ALA A 108 -19.13 17.33 0.05
C ALA A 108 -20.49 17.73 0.65
N ARG A 109 -20.51 18.72 1.55
CA ARG A 109 -21.75 19.25 2.13
C ARG A 109 -22.64 19.86 1.05
N ALA A 110 -22.10 20.78 0.24
CA ALA A 110 -22.84 21.44 -0.84
C ALA A 110 -23.41 20.43 -1.84
N ARG A 111 -22.67 19.36 -2.16
CA ARG A 111 -23.13 18.32 -3.07
C ARG A 111 -24.22 17.41 -2.49
N ILE A 112 -24.13 17.07 -1.20
CA ILE A 112 -25.19 16.31 -0.51
C ILE A 112 -26.48 17.15 -0.45
N GLU A 113 -26.36 18.43 -0.08
CA GLU A 113 -27.50 19.35 0.01
C GLU A 113 -28.12 19.59 -1.37
N LYS A 114 -27.31 19.77 -2.42
CA LYS A 114 -27.79 19.88 -3.81
C LYS A 114 -28.55 18.64 -4.28
N ALA A 115 -28.16 17.46 -3.81
CA ALA A 115 -28.85 16.21 -4.09
C ALA A 115 -30.14 16.01 -3.24
N GLY A 116 -30.50 16.96 -2.38
CA GLY A 116 -31.64 16.84 -1.46
C GLY A 116 -31.36 15.91 -0.26
N GLY A 117 -30.09 15.62 0.02
CA GLY A 117 -29.67 14.88 1.21
C GLY A 117 -29.53 15.78 2.44
N GLU A 118 -29.33 15.16 3.60
CA GLU A 118 -29.19 15.88 4.88
C GLU A 118 -27.83 15.60 5.52
N CYS A 119 -27.09 16.65 5.87
CA CYS A 119 -25.87 16.57 6.68
C CYS A 119 -26.18 16.79 8.16
N LEU A 120 -25.97 15.76 8.98
CA LEU A 120 -26.28 15.76 10.41
C LEU A 120 -25.01 15.79 11.28
N THR A 121 -25.13 16.42 12.45
CA THR A 121 -24.17 16.32 13.54
C THR A 121 -24.54 15.20 14.52
N PHE A 122 -23.61 14.85 15.42
CA PHE A 122 -23.83 13.76 16.37
C PHE A 122 -24.81 14.10 17.49
N ASP A 123 -24.91 15.37 17.86
CA ASP A 123 -25.94 15.92 18.75
C ASP A 123 -27.34 15.83 18.11
N GLN A 124 -27.49 16.25 16.85
CA GLN A 124 -28.75 16.10 16.09
C GLN A 124 -29.14 14.62 15.94
N LEU A 125 -28.18 13.73 15.71
CA LEU A 125 -28.44 12.29 15.65
C LEU A 125 -28.95 11.76 16.99
N ALA A 126 -28.40 12.21 18.11
CA ALA A 126 -28.83 11.78 19.44
C ALA A 126 -30.28 12.18 19.74
N LEU A 127 -30.75 13.33 19.23
CA LEU A 127 -32.14 13.76 19.33
C LEU A 127 -33.08 12.90 18.48
N ARG A 128 -32.68 12.59 17.23
CA ARG A 128 -33.51 11.82 16.30
C ARG A 128 -33.58 10.33 16.64
N ALA A 129 -32.45 9.72 17.00
CA ALA A 129 -32.33 8.28 17.19
C ALA A 129 -31.45 7.94 18.40
N PRO A 130 -31.92 8.17 19.64
CA PRO A 130 -31.13 7.93 20.85
C PRO A 130 -30.73 6.45 21.04
N LEU A 131 -31.51 5.51 20.49
CA LEU A 131 -31.21 4.08 20.50
C LEU A 131 -30.40 3.61 19.29
N GLY A 132 -30.27 4.43 18.24
CA GLY A 132 -29.63 4.06 16.97
C GLY A 132 -30.54 3.27 16.01
N GLN A 133 -31.86 3.33 16.17
CA GLN A 133 -32.81 2.72 15.24
C GLN A 133 -32.70 3.37 13.84
N ASN A 134 -32.85 2.58 12.77
CA ASN A 134 -32.74 3.04 11.38
C ASN A 134 -31.41 3.70 11.00
N THR A 135 -30.33 3.34 11.68
CA THR A 135 -28.98 3.85 11.39
C THR A 135 -28.04 2.74 10.93
N ILE A 136 -27.00 3.13 10.17
CA ILE A 136 -25.94 2.24 9.72
C ILE A 136 -24.61 2.83 10.14
N LEU A 137 -23.88 2.10 10.99
CA LEU A 137 -22.52 2.48 11.38
C LEU A 137 -21.52 2.12 10.30
N LEU A 138 -20.96 3.14 9.64
CA LEU A 138 -19.93 2.98 8.63
C LEU A 138 -18.56 3.40 9.19
N ARG A 139 -17.49 2.90 8.56
CA ARG A 139 -16.11 3.23 8.91
C ARG A 139 -15.24 3.27 7.64
N GLY A 140 -14.38 4.28 7.55
CA GLY A 140 -13.31 4.31 6.54
C GLY A 140 -12.31 3.18 6.72
N SER A 141 -11.59 2.82 5.66
CA SER A 141 -10.53 1.82 5.74
C SER A 141 -9.29 2.39 6.44
N PRO A 142 -8.94 1.95 7.67
CA PRO A 142 -7.77 2.48 8.38
C PRO A 142 -6.45 1.91 7.85
N LYS A 143 -6.49 0.78 7.14
CA LYS A 143 -5.31 0.08 6.63
C LYS A 143 -4.84 0.59 5.26
N ALA A 144 -5.62 1.43 4.58
CA ALA A 144 -5.30 1.94 3.24
C ALA A 144 -4.17 3.00 3.21
N ARG A 145 -3.63 3.39 4.37
CA ARG A 145 -2.55 4.38 4.49
C ARG A 145 -1.20 3.82 4.05
N GLU A 146 -0.32 4.70 3.55
CA GLU A 146 1.02 4.31 3.10
C GLU A 146 1.86 3.66 4.20
N ALA A 147 1.83 4.18 5.42
CA ALA A 147 2.56 3.61 6.55
C ALA A 147 2.24 2.12 6.80
N VAL A 148 1.02 1.66 6.49
CA VAL A 148 0.63 0.25 6.69
C VAL A 148 1.19 -0.66 5.59
N LYS A 149 1.55 -0.11 4.42
CA LYS A 149 2.20 -0.88 3.35
C LYS A 149 3.61 -1.34 3.73
N HIS A 150 4.25 -0.66 4.67
CA HIS A 150 5.57 -1.01 5.20
C HIS A 150 5.52 -1.98 6.38
N PHE A 151 4.32 -2.30 6.88
CA PHE A 151 4.15 -3.23 8.00
C PHE A 151 3.90 -4.65 7.48
N GLY A 152 4.31 -5.64 8.28
CA GLY A 152 4.17 -7.05 7.96
C GLY A 152 5.52 -7.76 7.94
N PRO A 153 5.63 -8.90 7.24
CA PRO A 153 6.88 -9.61 7.04
C PRO A 153 7.96 -8.68 6.47
N ALA A 154 9.22 -8.89 6.87
CA ALA A 154 10.32 -8.09 6.36
C ALA A 154 10.38 -8.14 4.83
N PRO A 155 10.68 -7.01 4.16
CA PRO A 155 10.80 -7.01 2.72
C PRO A 155 11.98 -7.91 2.31
N GLY A 156 11.76 -8.81 1.36
CA GLY A 156 12.75 -9.82 0.94
C GLY A 156 12.48 -11.25 1.45
N VAL A 157 11.53 -11.43 2.38
CA VAL A 157 11.04 -12.77 2.75
C VAL A 157 10.17 -13.32 1.61
N PRO A 158 10.27 -14.62 1.25
CA PRO A 158 9.41 -15.20 0.22
C PRO A 158 7.93 -14.99 0.54
N HIS A 159 7.12 -14.66 -0.47
CA HIS A 159 5.70 -14.30 -0.34
C HIS A 159 5.42 -13.02 0.47
N SER A 160 6.42 -12.18 0.72
CA SER A 160 6.20 -10.83 1.28
C SER A 160 5.83 -9.82 0.18
N HIS A 161 4.81 -9.01 0.46
CA HIS A 161 4.40 -7.88 -0.39
C HIS A 161 4.60 -6.52 0.32
N THR A 162 5.50 -6.49 1.31
CA THR A 162 5.77 -5.29 2.11
C THR A 162 6.61 -4.31 1.30
N LYS A 163 6.18 -3.05 1.30
CA LYS A 163 6.91 -1.98 0.60
C LYS A 163 8.20 -1.69 1.36
N PRO A 164 9.38 -1.71 0.72
CA PRO A 164 10.63 -1.32 1.39
C PRO A 164 10.70 0.19 1.64
N TYR A 165 11.46 0.60 2.66
CA TYR A 165 11.83 2.00 2.85
C TYR A 165 13.00 2.33 1.92
N VAL A 166 12.76 3.21 0.94
CA VAL A 166 13.75 3.61 -0.06
C VAL A 166 13.76 5.13 -0.17
N ARG A 167 14.94 5.73 -0.32
CA ARG A 167 15.11 7.19 -0.43
C ARG A 167 14.45 7.76 -1.70
N ALA A 168 14.65 7.08 -2.83
CA ALA A 168 14.09 7.46 -4.12
C ALA A 168 13.60 6.21 -4.85
N LYS A 169 12.56 6.39 -5.69
CA LYS A 169 12.13 5.36 -6.62
C LYS A 169 12.98 5.47 -7.88
N GLY A 170 13.54 4.36 -8.34
CA GLY A 170 14.34 4.33 -9.57
C GLY A 170 15.06 3.00 -9.75
N ARG A 171 15.58 2.79 -10.95
CA ARG A 171 16.32 1.56 -11.33
C ARG A 171 17.58 1.36 -10.48
N ASN A 172 18.29 2.44 -10.16
CA ASN A 172 19.56 2.41 -9.40
C ASN A 172 19.34 2.47 -7.88
N SER A 173 18.17 2.07 -7.39
CA SER A 173 17.95 1.96 -5.96
C SER A 173 18.59 0.67 -5.43
N LEU A 174 19.11 0.71 -4.20
CA LEU A 174 19.94 -0.29 -3.49
C LEU A 174 19.33 -1.73 -3.41
N TRP A 175 18.18 -1.97 -4.01
CA TRP A 175 17.37 -3.19 -3.91
C TRP A 175 17.50 -4.14 -5.11
N TRP A 176 18.18 -3.72 -6.19
CA TRP A 176 18.32 -4.55 -7.39
C TRP A 176 18.92 -5.94 -7.13
N PRO A 177 19.99 -6.09 -6.32
CA PRO A 177 20.59 -7.40 -6.04
C PRO A 177 19.68 -8.35 -5.24
N VAL A 178 18.73 -7.81 -4.46
CA VAL A 178 17.82 -8.60 -3.59
C VAL A 178 16.56 -9.00 -4.36
N LEU A 179 16.10 -8.16 -5.28
CA LEU A 179 14.89 -8.42 -6.07
C LEU A 179 15.16 -9.33 -7.28
N PHE A 180 16.37 -9.24 -7.83
CA PHE A 180 16.87 -10.09 -8.90
C PHE A 180 18.20 -10.70 -8.44
N PRO A 181 18.17 -11.89 -7.83
CA PRO A 181 19.37 -12.69 -7.71
C PRO A 181 19.84 -12.99 -9.14
N CYS A 182 20.86 -12.27 -9.61
CA CYS A 182 21.59 -12.71 -10.80
C CYS A 182 22.12 -14.10 -10.45
N TYR A 183 21.64 -15.11 -11.18
CA TYR A 183 22.20 -16.45 -11.16
C TYR A 183 23.72 -16.31 -11.27
N GLU A 184 24.40 -16.75 -10.22
CA GLU A 184 25.84 -16.89 -10.15
C GLU A 184 26.23 -17.77 -11.34
N PHE A 185 26.81 -17.19 -12.38
CA PHE A 185 27.35 -17.94 -13.50
C PHE A 185 28.46 -18.81 -12.91
N ALA A 186 28.15 -20.09 -12.67
CA ALA A 186 29.14 -21.08 -12.28
C ALA A 186 30.31 -21.01 -13.28
N PRO A 187 31.57 -20.92 -12.82
CA PRO A 187 32.71 -20.91 -13.72
C PRO A 187 32.82 -22.29 -14.38
N LEU A 188 32.25 -22.43 -15.58
CA LEU A 188 32.51 -23.58 -16.43
C LEU A 188 33.96 -23.50 -16.91
N LYS A 189 34.81 -24.26 -16.21
CA LYS A 189 36.08 -24.86 -16.64
C LYS A 189 36.67 -24.31 -17.95
N LEU A 190 37.66 -23.44 -17.78
CA LEU A 190 38.65 -23.02 -18.78
C LEU A 190 39.69 -24.14 -19.03
N GLU A 191 39.23 -25.32 -19.45
CA GLU A 191 40.11 -26.43 -19.88
C GLU A 191 39.57 -27.03 -21.18
N SER A 192 39.70 -26.33 -22.31
CA SER A 192 39.62 -26.97 -23.64
C SER A 192 40.14 -26.14 -24.83
N ILE A 193 40.82 -25.01 -24.62
CA ILE A 193 41.40 -24.22 -25.73
C ILE A 193 42.95 -24.31 -25.72
N CYS A 194 43.48 -25.49 -25.43
CA CYS A 194 44.92 -25.78 -25.48
C CYS A 194 45.29 -26.82 -26.57
N SER A 195 44.43 -27.00 -27.57
CA SER A 195 44.68 -27.88 -28.73
C SER A 195 44.55 -27.13 -30.05
N LEU A 196 45.07 -25.90 -30.12
CA LEU A 196 45.22 -25.18 -31.40
C LEU A 196 46.44 -24.25 -31.42
N SER A 197 47.47 -24.55 -30.63
CA SER A 197 48.78 -23.89 -30.70
C SER A 197 49.74 -24.73 -31.54
N HIS A 198 49.48 -24.83 -32.84
CA HIS A 198 50.48 -25.30 -33.82
C HIS A 198 50.46 -24.47 -35.11
N VAL A 199 50.17 -23.17 -35.02
CA VAL A 199 50.52 -22.21 -36.07
C VAL A 199 50.83 -20.89 -35.38
N PHE A 200 52.09 -20.45 -35.49
CA PHE A 200 52.75 -19.26 -34.90
C PHE A 200 53.43 -19.42 -33.53
N PRO A 201 54.79 -19.35 -33.48
CA PRO A 201 55.53 -19.11 -32.26
C PRO A 201 55.61 -17.60 -32.02
N MET A 202 55.14 -17.12 -30.87
CA MET A 202 55.60 -15.83 -30.35
C MET A 202 55.86 -15.92 -28.86
N ASN A 203 57.08 -15.53 -28.52
CA ASN A 203 57.71 -15.61 -27.21
C ASN A 203 56.91 -14.89 -26.13
N PHE A 204 56.64 -15.60 -25.04
CA PHE A 204 56.21 -15.02 -23.77
C PHE A 204 57.45 -14.47 -23.06
N SER A 205 57.49 -13.15 -22.84
CA SER A 205 58.41 -12.52 -21.89
C SER A 205 57.59 -11.85 -20.80
N SER A 206 57.88 -12.24 -19.57
CA SER A 206 57.30 -11.77 -18.31
C SER A 206 57.55 -10.29 -18.07
N GLY A 207 56.52 -9.55 -17.67
CA GLY A 207 56.66 -8.17 -17.21
C GLY A 207 55.45 -7.68 -16.42
N THR A 208 55.53 -7.83 -15.10
CA THR A 208 54.70 -7.10 -14.12
C THR A 208 54.99 -5.60 -14.22
N THR A 209 53.97 -4.72 -14.24
CA THR A 209 53.92 -3.49 -13.42
C THR A 209 52.60 -2.73 -13.61
N ASN A 210 52.19 -2.12 -12.50
CA ASN A 210 50.97 -1.36 -12.28
C ASN A 210 50.96 0.03 -12.94
N CYS A 211 49.78 0.65 -12.87
CA CYS A 211 49.50 2.10 -12.75
C CYS A 211 49.09 2.87 -14.02
N HIS A 212 47.87 3.42 -13.94
CA HIS A 212 47.39 4.70 -14.47
C HIS A 212 47.88 5.16 -15.85
N GLY A 213 46.97 5.12 -16.84
CA GLY A 213 47.12 5.85 -18.09
C GLY A 213 45.82 5.88 -18.88
N LEU A 214 45.11 7.00 -18.83
CA LEU A 214 44.15 7.39 -19.87
C LEU A 214 44.91 7.47 -21.20
N PHE A 215 44.58 6.60 -22.15
CA PHE A 215 44.91 6.81 -23.56
C PHE A 215 43.66 6.60 -24.40
N LEU A 216 43.14 7.72 -24.91
CA LEU A 216 42.39 7.75 -26.15
C LEU A 216 43.28 7.17 -27.25
N PHE A 217 42.78 6.17 -27.97
CA PHE A 217 43.27 5.86 -29.32
C PHE A 217 42.06 5.61 -30.22
N ASP A 218 41.83 6.60 -31.08
CA ASP A 218 41.07 6.50 -32.31
C ASP A 218 41.74 5.47 -33.24
N SER A 219 40.92 4.75 -33.99
CA SER A 219 41.11 4.32 -35.39
C SER A 219 40.49 2.94 -35.63
N GLY A 220 39.38 2.95 -36.37
CA GLY A 220 38.69 1.76 -36.85
C GLY A 220 39.54 0.94 -37.83
N ALA A 221 39.76 -0.32 -37.49
CA ALA A 221 40.12 -1.39 -38.45
C ALA A 221 39.99 -2.81 -37.87
N MET A 222 39.88 -2.97 -36.54
CA MET A 222 39.85 -4.29 -35.89
C MET A 222 38.44 -4.77 -35.46
N ALA A 223 37.40 -3.98 -35.72
CA ALA A 223 36.04 -4.30 -35.25
C ALA A 223 35.27 -5.28 -36.17
N LEU A 224 35.64 -5.39 -37.46
CA LEU A 224 34.91 -6.22 -38.42
C LEU A 224 35.35 -7.69 -38.42
N SER A 225 36.64 -7.97 -38.18
CA SER A 225 37.16 -9.34 -38.15
C SER A 225 36.70 -10.10 -36.89
N LEU A 226 36.63 -9.41 -35.75
CA LEU A 226 36.13 -9.99 -34.50
C LEU A 226 34.61 -10.24 -34.56
N TRP A 227 33.86 -9.36 -35.22
CA TRP A 227 32.41 -9.48 -35.35
C TRP A 227 32.00 -10.60 -36.32
N LEU A 228 32.73 -10.78 -37.42
CA LEU A 228 32.52 -11.90 -38.35
C LEU A 228 32.87 -13.25 -37.73
N ALA A 229 33.93 -13.33 -36.92
CA ALA A 229 34.30 -14.56 -36.20
C ALA A 229 33.25 -14.97 -35.15
N ILE A 230 32.69 -14.00 -34.42
CA ILE A 230 31.62 -14.25 -33.43
C ILE A 230 30.30 -14.62 -34.11
N SER A 231 29.99 -14.04 -35.27
CA SER A 231 28.75 -14.34 -36.01
C SER A 231 28.79 -15.73 -36.67
N ALA A 232 29.96 -16.20 -37.11
CA ALA A 232 30.14 -17.55 -37.68
C ALA A 232 30.04 -18.66 -36.61
N ALA A 233 30.53 -18.41 -35.40
CA ALA A 233 30.45 -19.37 -34.29
C ALA A 233 29.02 -19.56 -33.75
N CYS A 234 28.12 -18.60 -33.97
CA CYS A 234 26.76 -18.62 -33.41
C CYS A 234 25.75 -19.43 -34.26
N LYS A 235 26.12 -19.88 -35.47
CA LYS A 235 25.24 -20.63 -36.38
C LYS A 235 25.34 -22.16 -36.29
N LEU A 236 26.11 -22.71 -35.36
CA LEU A 236 26.30 -24.17 -35.20
C LEU A 236 25.94 -24.74 -33.83
N LEU A 237 25.10 -24.05 -33.03
CA LEU A 237 24.41 -24.69 -31.90
C LEU A 237 22.91 -24.83 -32.19
N THR A 238 22.49 -26.08 -32.29
CA THR A 238 21.15 -26.59 -32.51
C THR A 238 20.15 -26.21 -31.39
N PRO A 239 18.83 -26.30 -31.67
CA PRO A 239 17.77 -25.73 -30.84
C PRO A 239 17.33 -26.70 -29.75
N SER A 240 17.71 -26.49 -28.49
CA SER A 240 17.20 -27.31 -27.36
C SER A 240 17.20 -26.56 -26.03
N ALA A 241 16.91 -25.26 -26.03
CA ALA A 241 16.71 -24.49 -24.80
C ALA A 241 15.59 -23.43 -24.93
N MET A 242 14.58 -23.73 -25.74
CA MET A 242 13.43 -22.87 -25.98
C MET A 242 12.17 -23.40 -25.27
N LEU A 243 12.29 -23.90 -24.05
CA LEU A 243 11.14 -24.21 -23.19
C LEU A 243 11.52 -23.93 -21.74
N PHE A 244 11.17 -22.73 -21.28
CA PHE A 244 10.64 -22.38 -19.95
C PHE A 244 10.73 -20.86 -19.76
N ILE A 245 9.91 -20.14 -20.53
CA ILE A 245 9.55 -18.75 -20.23
C ILE A 245 8.28 -18.83 -19.38
N PRO A 246 8.30 -18.49 -18.07
CA PRO A 246 7.06 -18.16 -17.40
C PRO A 246 6.54 -16.85 -17.99
N HIS A 247 5.56 -16.97 -18.87
CA HIS A 247 4.66 -15.89 -19.27
C HIS A 247 4.07 -15.22 -18.02
N ARG A 248 4.53 -14.00 -17.68
CA ARG A 248 3.64 -12.95 -17.15
C ARG A 248 4.32 -11.58 -17.11
N PHE A 249 4.44 -10.96 -18.27
CA PHE A 249 4.58 -9.51 -18.40
C PHE A 249 3.46 -9.05 -19.33
N SER A 250 2.31 -8.67 -18.76
CA SER A 250 1.29 -7.92 -19.48
C SER A 250 1.37 -6.48 -18.99
N LEU A 251 1.80 -5.64 -19.91
CA LEU A 251 1.87 -4.19 -19.79
C LEU A 251 0.48 -3.57 -19.58
N GLU A 252 0.56 -2.40 -18.99
CA GLU A 252 -0.44 -1.35 -18.74
C GLU A 252 -1.39 -1.13 -19.94
N ARG A 253 -2.70 -1.09 -19.68
CA ARG A 253 -3.58 0.11 -19.65
C ARG A 253 -3.64 0.92 -20.95
N GLU A 254 -4.91 1.10 -21.36
CA GLU A 254 -5.58 2.22 -22.06
C GLU A 254 -6.45 1.59 -23.17
N ASP A 255 -7.71 1.95 -23.44
CA ASP A 255 -8.72 2.82 -22.84
C ASP A 255 -10.01 2.56 -23.66
N LYS A 256 -11.19 2.83 -23.07
CA LYS A 256 -12.45 3.24 -23.74
C LYS A 256 -13.36 2.23 -24.49
N GLU A 257 -14.64 2.41 -24.12
CA GLU A 257 -15.87 2.35 -24.92
C GLU A 257 -16.52 0.99 -25.29
N GLY A 258 -17.81 0.88 -24.92
CA GLY A 258 -18.82 0.29 -25.80
C GLY A 258 -19.55 -0.96 -25.31
N VAL A 259 -20.82 -0.73 -24.94
CA VAL A 259 -21.95 -1.69 -24.75
C VAL A 259 -22.05 -2.38 -23.39
#